data_AF-A0A2N3CDQ1-F1
#
_entry.id   AF-A0A2N3CDQ1-F1
#
_cell.length_a   1.000
_cell.length_b   1.000
_cell.length_c   1.000
_cell.angle_alpha   90.00
_cell.angle_beta   90.00
_cell.angle_gamma   90.00
#
_symmetry.space_group_name_H-M   'P 1'
#
loop_
_entity.id
_entity.type
_entity.pdbx_description
1 polymer ?
#
loop_
_entity_poly.entity_id
_entity_poly.type
_entity_poly.pdbx_seq_one_letter_code
_entity_poly.pdbx_strand_id
1 'polypeptide(L)'
;MTHTMTDDRLIELIETWGAEAVSWPEAERAAGKTLLLAHPERFASALAQARELDQMLGALPEPEMSRALTEAIVAAAPRPKMSRPNLLRWFGLKTPWAPASGFVAAALGLFMGLTVAPVASAEDDMTAEVQELVVSALGFDTAAYALEELE
;
A
#
# COMPACT_ATOMS: atom_id res chain seq x y z
N MET A 1 -10.59 -1.62 13.44
CA MET A 1 -10.90 -1.41 14.88
C MET A 1 -10.55 0.03 15.22
N THR A 2 -11.48 0.82 15.75
CA THR A 2 -11.18 2.19 16.20
C THR A 2 -10.61 2.11 17.61
N HIS A 3 -9.30 2.26 17.75
CA HIS A 3 -8.68 2.40 19.06
C HIS A 3 -9.06 3.75 19.67
N THR A 4 -9.49 3.75 20.93
CA THR A 4 -9.72 4.99 21.68
C THR A 4 -8.39 5.71 21.87
N MET A 5 -8.34 6.99 21.46
CA MET A 5 -7.12 7.80 21.55
C MET A 5 -6.91 8.27 23.00
N THR A 6 -5.81 7.83 23.61
CA THR A 6 -5.35 8.23 24.94
C THR A 6 -4.04 9.02 24.82
N ASP A 7 -3.64 9.70 25.89
CA ASP A 7 -2.38 10.45 25.91
C ASP A 7 -1.17 9.52 25.66
N ASP A 8 -1.14 8.35 26.30
CA ASP A 8 -0.07 7.37 26.13
C ASP A 8 0.00 6.85 24.70
N ARG A 9 -1.16 6.60 24.07
CA ARG A 9 -1.22 6.16 22.66
C ARG A 9 -0.73 7.26 21.72
N LEU A 10 -1.04 8.52 22.00
CA LEU A 10 -0.54 9.63 21.19
C LEU A 10 0.99 9.78 21.33
N ILE A 11 1.53 9.58 22.53
CA ILE A 11 2.99 9.58 22.76
C ILE A 11 3.65 8.45 21.96
N GLU A 12 3.10 7.24 22.03
CA GLU A 12 3.59 6.09 21.25
C GLU A 12 3.56 6.36 19.74
N LEU A 13 2.50 7.01 19.26
CA LEU A 13 2.41 7.42 17.86
C LEU A 13 3.51 8.42 17.48
N ILE A 14 3.78 9.41 18.32
CA ILE A 14 4.84 10.41 18.08
C ILE A 14 6.22 9.74 18.09
N GLU A 15 6.47 8.82 19.02
CA GLU A 15 7.75 8.11 19.14
C GLU A 15 7.98 7.11 18.00
N THR A 16 6.92 6.47 17.50
CA THR A 16 7.02 5.44 16.45
C THR A 16 7.01 6.03 15.05
N TRP A 17 6.17 7.04 14.80
CA TRP A 17 5.91 7.58 13.46
C TRP A 17 6.44 9.00 13.25
N GLY A 18 6.96 9.65 14.29
CA GLY A 18 7.52 10.99 14.22
C GLY A 18 6.51 12.11 14.50
N ALA A 19 7.01 13.35 14.41
CA ALA A 19 6.23 14.53 14.80
C ALA A 19 5.12 14.90 13.81
N GLU A 20 5.23 14.47 12.56
CA GLU A 20 4.32 14.82 11.49
C GLU A 20 3.13 13.86 11.42
N ALA A 21 1.93 14.37 11.69
CA ALA A 21 0.71 13.56 11.72
C ALA A 21 0.33 12.93 10.37
N VAL A 22 0.95 13.35 9.25
CA VAL A 22 0.75 12.70 7.95
C VAL A 22 1.29 11.27 7.94
N SER A 23 2.35 11.00 8.71
CA SER A 23 2.99 9.70 8.81
C SER A 23 2.20 8.72 9.68
N TRP A 24 1.25 9.21 10.49
CA TRP A 24 0.49 8.36 11.41
C TRP A 24 -0.51 7.45 10.67
N PRO A 25 -0.85 6.29 11.25
CA PRO A 25 -1.88 5.39 10.73
C PRO A 25 -3.22 6.11 10.51
N GLU A 26 -3.87 5.84 9.38
CA GLU A 26 -5.10 6.55 8.96
C GLU A 26 -6.21 6.46 10.01
N ALA A 27 -6.39 5.28 10.61
CA ALA A 27 -7.44 5.02 11.59
C ALA A 27 -7.32 5.88 12.86
N GLU A 28 -6.11 6.33 13.19
CA GLU A 28 -5.80 7.02 14.44
C GLU A 28 -5.46 8.51 14.20
N ARG A 29 -5.11 8.90 12.98
CA ARG A 29 -4.65 10.24 12.63
C ARG A 29 -5.62 11.35 13.05
N ALA A 30 -6.91 11.19 12.75
CA ALA A 30 -7.92 12.20 13.06
C ALA A 30 -8.10 12.37 14.58
N ALA A 31 -8.10 11.27 15.32
CA ALA A 31 -8.24 11.27 16.77
C ALA A 31 -7.00 11.89 17.44
N GLY A 32 -5.79 11.53 16.97
CA GLY A 32 -4.53 12.08 17.48
C GLY A 32 -4.43 13.58 17.25
N LYS A 33 -4.80 14.08 16.06
CA LYS A 33 -4.86 15.53 15.77
C LYS A 33 -5.81 16.26 16.70
N THR A 34 -6.97 15.68 16.99
CA THR A 34 -7.97 16.28 17.89
C THR A 34 -7.42 16.41 19.31
N LEU A 35 -6.78 15.36 19.83
CA LEU A 35 -6.21 15.34 21.18
C LEU A 35 -4.99 16.28 21.30
N LEU A 36 -4.17 16.36 20.26
CA LEU A 36 -3.03 17.29 20.18
C LEU A 36 -3.48 18.76 20.18
N LEU A 37 -4.57 19.09 19.46
CA LEU A 37 -5.15 20.43 19.47
C LEU A 37 -5.80 20.80 20.82
N ALA A 38 -6.36 19.81 21.53
CA ALA A 38 -6.96 20.04 22.84
C ALA A 38 -5.90 20.32 23.92
N HIS A 39 -4.74 19.67 23.85
CA HIS A 39 -3.68 19.75 24.85
C HIS A 39 -2.27 19.89 24.26
N PRO A 40 -1.97 20.97 23.51
CA PRO A 40 -0.71 21.11 22.78
C PRO A 40 0.52 21.12 23.70
N GLU A 41 0.42 21.77 24.85
CA GLU A 41 1.52 21.89 25.83
C GLU A 41 1.95 20.53 26.40
N ARG A 42 1.02 19.56 26.46
CA ARG A 42 1.29 18.24 27.04
C ARG A 42 2.21 17.39 26.15
N PHE A 43 2.12 17.56 24.84
CA PHE A 43 2.89 16.79 23.85
C PHE A 43 4.06 17.59 23.27
N ALA A 44 4.24 18.85 23.68
CA ALA A 44 5.25 19.74 23.14
C ALA A 44 6.68 19.17 23.26
N SER A 45 7.00 18.54 24.40
CA SER A 45 8.32 17.93 24.61
C SER A 45 8.56 16.71 23.72
N ALA A 46 7.57 15.84 23.56
CA ALA A 46 7.66 14.65 22.71
C ALA A 46 7.78 15.05 21.23
N LEU A 47 6.97 16.01 20.79
CA LEU A 47 7.04 16.55 19.42
C LEU A 47 8.36 17.26 19.14
N ALA A 48 8.91 17.99 20.11
CA ALA A 48 10.21 18.65 19.94
C ALA A 48 11.34 17.63 19.73
N GLN A 49 11.37 16.58 20.56
CA GLN A 49 12.36 15.50 20.43
C GLN A 49 12.22 14.75 19.10
N ALA A 50 10.99 14.41 18.69
CA ALA A 50 10.76 13.78 17.40
C ALA A 50 11.22 14.66 16.22
N ARG A 51 10.92 15.98 16.25
CA ARG A 51 11.39 16.92 15.21
C ARG A 51 12.90 17.08 15.18
N GLU A 52 13.56 17.02 16.33
CA GLU A 52 15.02 17.08 16.40
C GLU A 52 15.63 15.86 15.70
N LEU A 53 15.10 14.67 15.98
CA LEU A 53 15.52 13.44 15.31
C LEU A 53 15.27 13.50 13.79
N ASP A 54 14.08 13.95 13.39
CA ASP A 54 13.72 14.10 11.97
C ASP A 54 14.67 15.07 11.26
N GLN A 55 15.09 16.16 11.91
CA GLN A 55 16.07 17.10 11.37
C GLN A 55 17.47 16.49 11.25
N MET A 56 17.90 15.70 12.25
CA MET A 56 19.18 15.00 12.20
C MET A 56 19.22 14.01 11.03
N LEU A 57 18.12 13.28 10.81
CA LEU A 57 18.00 12.32 9.70
C LEU A 57 17.89 13.04 8.34
N GLY A 58 17.13 14.14 8.28
CA GLY A 58 16.99 14.95 7.07
C GLY A 58 18.26 15.70 6.66
N ALA A 59 19.23 15.86 7.55
CA ALA A 59 20.53 16.45 7.26
C ALA A 59 21.50 15.48 6.55
N LEU A 60 21.16 14.19 6.48
CA LEU A 60 21.97 13.20 5.79
C LEU A 60 21.93 13.47 4.27
N PRO A 61 23.06 13.30 3.56
CA PRO A 61 23.10 13.47 2.13
C PRO A 61 22.18 12.44 1.45
N GLU A 62 21.30 12.94 0.57
CA GLU A 62 20.39 12.08 -0.18
C GLU A 62 21.20 11.21 -1.16
N PRO A 63 21.00 9.89 -1.18
CA PRO A 63 21.73 9.02 -2.09
C PRO A 63 21.42 9.39 -3.55
N GLU A 64 22.47 9.62 -4.34
CA GLU A 64 22.30 9.87 -5.77
C GLU A 64 21.83 8.58 -6.47
N MET A 65 20.58 8.57 -6.93
CA MET A 65 20.06 7.45 -7.71
C MET A 65 20.71 7.45 -9.10
N SER A 66 21.54 6.44 -9.37
CA SER A 66 22.15 6.31 -10.69
C SER A 66 21.08 6.13 -11.77
N ARG A 67 21.23 6.88 -12.88
CA ARG A 67 20.33 6.76 -14.04
C ARG A 67 20.22 5.32 -14.56
N ALA A 68 21.33 4.56 -14.51
CA ALA A 68 21.36 3.16 -14.90
C ALA A 68 20.43 2.28 -14.04
N LEU A 69 20.35 2.54 -12.73
CA LEU A 69 19.43 1.84 -11.83
C LEU A 69 17.97 2.15 -12.19
N THR A 70 17.66 3.44 -12.43
CA THR A 70 16.31 3.84 -12.86
C THR A 70 15.91 3.15 -14.17
N GLU A 71 16.81 3.12 -15.16
CA GLU A 71 16.56 2.46 -16.45
C GLU A 71 16.40 0.94 -16.29
N ALA A 72 17.19 0.30 -15.41
CA ALA A 72 17.06 -1.12 -15.11
C ALA A 72 15.71 -1.46 -14.46
N ILE A 73 15.24 -0.65 -13.50
CA ILE A 73 13.93 -0.83 -12.85
C ILE A 73 12.80 -0.68 -13.88
N VAL A 74 12.86 0.34 -14.74
CA VAL A 74 11.88 0.55 -15.81
C VAL A 74 11.88 -0.61 -16.82
N ALA A 75 13.05 -1.16 -17.13
CA ALA A 75 13.16 -2.32 -18.02
C ALA A 75 12.63 -3.61 -17.38
N ALA A 76 12.77 -3.77 -16.07
CA ALA A 76 12.30 -4.92 -15.30
C ALA A 76 10.77 -4.91 -15.05
N ALA A 77 10.11 -3.77 -15.26
CA ALA A 77 8.66 -3.65 -15.08
C ALA A 77 7.89 -4.67 -15.97
N PRO A 78 6.91 -5.41 -15.42
CA PRO A 78 6.12 -6.37 -16.19
C PRO A 78 5.39 -5.67 -17.34
N ARG A 79 5.79 -5.98 -18.58
CA ARG A 79 5.09 -5.45 -19.76
C ARG A 79 3.82 -6.25 -20.00
N PRO A 80 2.65 -5.60 -20.18
CA PRO A 80 1.44 -6.32 -20.56
C PRO A 80 1.71 -7.03 -21.89
N LYS A 81 1.55 -8.37 -21.91
CA LYS A 81 1.53 -9.13 -23.17
C LYS A 81 0.32 -8.64 -23.96
N MET A 82 0.57 -7.74 -24.90
CA MET A 82 -0.43 -7.28 -25.86
C MET A 82 -0.79 -8.49 -26.73
N SER A 83 -1.80 -9.25 -26.30
CA SER A 83 -2.42 -10.27 -27.14
C SER A 83 -2.95 -9.53 -28.36
N ARG A 84 -2.30 -9.73 -29.53
CA ARG A 84 -2.79 -9.16 -30.78
C ARG A 84 -4.21 -9.70 -30.97
N PRO A 85 -5.26 -8.86 -30.91
CA PRO A 85 -6.60 -9.34 -31.18
C PRO A 85 -6.58 -9.82 -32.63
N ASN A 86 -6.83 -11.12 -32.83
CA ASN A 86 -6.99 -11.70 -34.15
C ASN A 86 -8.33 -11.21 -34.72
N LEU A 87 -8.37 -9.94 -35.14
CA LEU A 87 -9.53 -9.22 -35.67
C LEU A 87 -10.16 -10.00 -36.84
N LEU A 88 -9.36 -10.77 -37.58
CA LEU A 88 -9.84 -11.66 -38.65
C LEU A 88 -10.83 -12.74 -38.16
N ARG A 89 -10.75 -13.16 -36.90
CA ARG A 89 -11.70 -14.12 -36.32
C ARG A 89 -13.00 -13.45 -35.83
N TRP A 90 -12.98 -12.14 -35.55
CA TRP A 90 -14.17 -11.35 -35.18
C TRP A 90 -15.04 -11.08 -36.41
N PHE A 91 -14.45 -10.63 -37.52
CA PHE A 91 -15.22 -10.24 -38.71
C PHE A 91 -15.83 -11.41 -39.50
N GLY A 92 -15.61 -12.67 -39.08
CA GLY A 92 -16.21 -13.86 -39.68
C GLY A 92 -17.60 -14.24 -39.13
N LEU A 93 -18.07 -13.60 -38.05
CA LEU A 93 -19.41 -13.86 -37.48
C LEU A 93 -20.40 -12.79 -37.92
N LYS A 94 -21.28 -13.15 -38.88
CA LYS A 94 -22.45 -12.37 -39.28
C LYS A 94 -23.53 -12.43 -38.19
N THR A 95 -23.25 -11.90 -37.00
CA THR A 95 -24.21 -11.84 -35.90
C THR A 95 -24.61 -10.38 -35.65
N PRO A 96 -25.86 -9.96 -35.97
CA PRO A 96 -26.29 -8.56 -35.91
C PRO A 96 -26.56 -8.01 -34.50
N TRP A 97 -26.13 -8.71 -33.45
CA TRP A 97 -26.17 -8.22 -32.08
C TRP A 97 -24.74 -7.96 -31.60
N ALA A 98 -24.26 -6.77 -31.88
CA ALA A 98 -23.00 -6.27 -31.34
C ALA A 98 -23.14 -6.14 -29.81
N PRO A 99 -22.29 -6.78 -28.99
CA PRO A 99 -22.32 -6.58 -27.56
C PRO A 99 -21.67 -5.23 -27.25
N ALA A 100 -22.49 -4.20 -27.06
CA ALA A 100 -22.09 -2.92 -26.50
C ALA A 100 -21.67 -3.00 -25.00
N SER A 101 -21.47 -4.20 -24.45
CA SER A 101 -21.20 -4.45 -23.03
C SER A 101 -19.71 -4.43 -22.65
N GLY A 102 -18.78 -4.44 -23.62
CA GLY A 102 -17.34 -4.51 -23.33
C GLY A 102 -16.73 -3.25 -22.71
N PHE A 103 -17.26 -2.07 -23.02
CA PHE A 103 -16.73 -0.80 -22.48
C PHE A 103 -17.19 -0.51 -21.05
N VAL A 104 -18.32 -1.10 -20.61
CA VAL A 104 -18.83 -0.89 -19.24
C VAL A 104 -17.96 -1.63 -18.22
N ALA A 105 -17.47 -2.83 -18.54
CA ALA A 105 -16.57 -3.57 -17.66
C ALA A 105 -15.19 -2.90 -17.53
N ALA A 106 -14.67 -2.30 -18.61
CA ALA A 106 -13.44 -1.52 -18.55
C ALA A 106 -13.60 -0.24 -17.71
N ALA A 107 -14.74 0.47 -17.82
CA ALA A 107 -15.01 1.64 -17.00
C ALA A 107 -15.23 1.28 -15.52
N LEU A 108 -15.94 0.19 -15.21
CA LEU A 108 -16.10 -0.29 -13.83
C LEU A 108 -14.78 -0.81 -13.25
N GLY A 109 -13.95 -1.51 -14.02
CA GLY A 109 -12.64 -1.98 -13.56
C GLY A 109 -11.64 -0.84 -13.34
N LEU A 110 -11.68 0.22 -14.16
CA LEU A 110 -10.82 1.39 -14.01
C LEU A 110 -11.31 2.31 -12.89
N PHE A 111 -12.64 2.42 -12.68
CA PHE A 111 -13.23 3.11 -11.54
C PHE A 111 -12.94 2.35 -10.24
N MET A 112 -13.13 1.03 -10.21
CA MET A 112 -12.77 0.16 -9.10
C MET A 112 -11.25 0.22 -8.83
N GLY A 113 -10.39 0.23 -9.86
CA GLY A 113 -8.93 0.35 -9.68
C GLY A 113 -8.46 1.70 -9.14
N LEU A 114 -9.17 2.80 -9.47
CA LEU A 114 -8.89 4.14 -8.91
C LEU A 114 -9.51 4.34 -7.52
N THR A 115 -10.58 3.62 -7.18
CA THR A 115 -11.22 3.69 -5.85
C THR A 115 -10.77 2.59 -4.88
N VAL A 116 -10.11 1.52 -5.34
CA VAL A 116 -9.54 0.41 -4.53
C VAL A 116 -8.06 0.65 -4.19
N ALA A 117 -7.51 1.82 -4.51
CA ALA A 117 -6.29 2.25 -3.84
C ALA A 117 -6.47 2.45 -2.31
N PRO A 118 -7.70 2.31 -1.73
CA PRO A 118 -7.81 1.76 -0.38
C PRO A 118 -9.12 0.97 -0.10
N VAL A 119 -9.49 -0.06 -0.87
CA VAL A 119 -10.55 -1.01 -0.42
C VAL A 119 -10.25 -2.47 -0.80
N ALA A 120 -9.07 -2.95 -0.43
CA ALA A 120 -8.88 -4.36 -0.09
C ALA A 120 -9.24 -4.56 1.39
N SER A 121 -10.48 -4.26 1.75
CA SER A 121 -11.05 -4.50 3.08
C SER A 121 -12.50 -4.94 2.93
N ALA A 122 -12.70 -6.13 2.37
CA ALA A 122 -13.92 -6.93 2.48
C ALA A 122 -13.70 -8.27 1.76
N GLU A 123 -13.11 -9.24 2.47
CA GLU A 123 -13.47 -10.67 2.54
C GLU A 123 -12.28 -11.37 3.21
N ASP A 124 -12.35 -11.54 4.54
CA ASP A 124 -11.29 -12.07 5.42
C ASP A 124 -10.84 -13.49 5.03
N ASP A 125 -11.70 -14.23 4.31
CA ASP A 125 -11.46 -15.62 3.92
C ASP A 125 -10.69 -15.75 2.59
N MET A 126 -10.86 -14.81 1.67
CA MET A 126 -10.28 -14.90 0.32
C MET A 126 -8.85 -14.33 0.26
N THR A 127 -8.46 -13.52 1.25
CA THR A 127 -7.12 -12.94 1.34
C THR A 127 -6.07 -13.91 1.89
N ALA A 128 -6.47 -14.90 2.70
CA ALA A 128 -5.54 -15.87 3.28
C ALA A 128 -5.01 -16.84 2.20
N GLU A 129 -5.90 -17.42 1.39
CA GLU A 129 -5.52 -18.32 0.29
C GLU A 129 -4.69 -17.60 -0.79
N VAL A 130 -5.04 -16.34 -1.09
CA VAL A 130 -4.31 -15.54 -2.08
C VAL A 130 -2.93 -15.14 -1.55
N GLN A 131 -2.79 -14.83 -0.27
CA GLN A 131 -1.49 -14.57 0.35
C GLN A 131 -0.61 -15.82 0.33
N GLU A 132 -1.17 -17.00 0.67
CA GLU A 132 -0.44 -18.27 0.64
C GLU A 132 0.04 -18.62 -0.79
N LEU A 133 -0.83 -18.43 -1.79
CA LEU A 133 -0.48 -18.64 -3.20
C LEU A 133 0.60 -17.68 -3.69
N VAL A 134 0.56 -16.41 -3.27
CA VAL A 134 1.58 -15.42 -3.61
C VAL A 134 2.92 -15.75 -2.95
N VAL A 135 2.92 -16.16 -1.68
CA VAL A 135 4.13 -16.55 -0.94
C VAL A 135 4.76 -17.81 -1.55
N SER A 136 3.94 -18.80 -1.91
CA SER A 136 4.38 -20.01 -2.61
C SER A 136 4.95 -19.70 -4.00
N ALA A 137 4.32 -18.83 -4.76
CA ALA A 137 4.80 -18.41 -6.09
C ALA A 137 6.14 -17.62 -6.03
N LEU A 138 6.41 -16.96 -4.90
CA LEU A 138 7.66 -16.25 -4.64
C LEU A 138 8.79 -17.19 -4.18
N GLY A 139 8.53 -18.49 -4.03
CA GLY A 139 9.54 -19.50 -3.65
C GLY A 139 9.94 -19.46 -2.18
N PHE A 140 9.18 -18.76 -1.34
CA PHE A 140 9.33 -18.83 0.11
C PHE A 140 8.63 -20.10 0.62
N ASP A 141 9.40 -21.18 0.71
CA ASP A 141 8.93 -22.42 1.35
C ASP A 141 8.96 -22.23 2.88
N THR A 142 7.80 -21.89 3.45
CA THR A 142 7.64 -21.75 4.90
C THR A 142 7.82 -23.07 5.65
N ALA A 143 7.89 -24.22 4.96
CA ALA A 143 8.16 -25.51 5.59
C ALA A 143 9.62 -25.64 6.08
N ALA A 144 10.55 -24.86 5.51
CA ALA A 144 11.96 -24.89 5.93
C ALA A 144 12.17 -24.27 7.33
N TYR A 145 11.35 -23.28 7.72
CA TYR A 145 11.48 -22.61 9.01
C TYR A 145 10.81 -23.35 10.17
N ALA A 146 9.89 -24.28 9.90
CA ALA A 146 9.21 -25.04 10.95
C ALA A 146 10.06 -26.17 11.56
N LEU A 147 11.20 -26.52 10.94
CA LEU A 147 12.07 -27.61 11.41
C LEU A 147 13.27 -27.13 12.24
N GLU A 148 13.53 -25.82 12.33
CA GLU A 148 14.70 -25.29 13.04
C GLU A 148 14.41 -24.85 14.49
N GLU A 149 13.15 -24.92 14.93
CA GLU A 149 12.72 -24.54 16.29
C GLU A 149 12.62 -25.73 17.27
N LEU A 150 13.10 -26.91 16.87
CA LEU A 150 13.10 -28.15 17.67
C LEU A 150 14.48 -28.84 17.73
N GLU A 151 15.54 -28.11 18.08
CA GLU A 151 16.76 -28.70 18.67
C GLU A 151 17.21 -27.95 19.94
#